data_AF-A0A448SGM1-F1
#
_entry.id   AF-A0A448SGM1-F1
#
_cell.length_a   1.000
_cell.length_b   1.000
_cell.length_c   1.000
_cell.angle_alpha   90.00
_cell.angle_beta   90.00
_cell.angle_gamma   90.00
#
_symmetry.space_group_name_H-M   'P 1'
#
loop_
_entity.id
_entity.type
_entity.pdbx_description
1 polymer ?
#
loop_
_entity_poly.entity_id
_entity_poly.type
_entity_poly.pdbx_seq_one_letter_code
_entity_poly.pdbx_strand_id
1 'polypeptide(L)' 'MKDRSHDTAMVEHFRADPSYAAELLAEVRRNGDPAELAILLRLMATDSVDAVRLEDADT' A
#
# COMPACT_ATOMS: atom_id res chain seq x y z
N MET A 1 -18.29 0.16 1.97
CA MET A 1 -17.74 -1.01 2.68
C MET A 1 -16.82 -1.86 1.79
N LYS A 2 -17.01 -1.90 0.46
CA LYS A 2 -16.14 -2.64 -0.46
C LYS A 2 -14.72 -2.07 -0.56
N ASP A 3 -14.56 -0.76 -0.40
CA ASP A 3 -13.27 -0.08 -0.58
C ASP A 3 -12.29 -0.45 0.53
N ARG A 4 -12.73 -0.49 1.80
CA ARG A 4 -11.85 -0.82 2.92
C ARG A 4 -11.34 -2.26 2.87
N SER A 5 -12.16 -3.23 2.45
CA SER A 5 -11.72 -4.62 2.28
C SER A 5 -10.78 -4.79 1.08
N HIS A 6 -10.99 -3.99 0.03
CA HIS A 6 -10.14 -4.02 -1.16
C HIS A 6 -8.76 -3.41 -0.88
N ASP A 7 -8.72 -2.29 -0.16
CA ASP A 7 -7.48 -1.65 0.27
C ASP A 7 -6.66 -2.59 1.15
N THR A 8 -7.27 -3.26 2.13
CA THR A 8 -6.57 -4.24 2.98
C THR A 8 -5.97 -5.39 2.15
N ALA A 9 -6.73 -5.96 1.20
CA ALA A 9 -6.23 -7.02 0.33
C ALA A 9 -5.06 -6.54 -0.55
N MET A 10 -5.08 -5.29 -1.02
CA MET A 10 -3.98 -4.72 -1.80
C MET A 10 -2.74 -4.45 -0.95
N VAL A 11 -2.91 -4.00 0.29
CA VAL A 11 -1.79 -3.85 1.24
C VAL A 11 -1.11 -5.20 1.49
N GLU A 12 -1.89 -6.25 1.76
CA GLU A 12 -1.36 -7.61 1.95
C GLU A 12 -0.67 -8.14 0.69
N HIS A 13 -1.22 -7.86 -0.50
CA HIS A 13 -0.62 -8.27 -1.76
C HIS A 13 0.71 -7.56 -2.03
N PHE A 14 0.80 -6.25 -1.78
CA PHE A 14 2.06 -5.51 -1.90
C PHE A 14 3.13 -5.95 -0.90
N ARG A 15 2.71 -6.39 0.30
CA ARG A 15 3.63 -7.02 1.27
C ARG A 15 4.16 -8.36 0.77
N ALA A 16 3.27 -9.18 0.21
CA ALA A 16 3.64 -10.50 -0.31
C ALA A 16 4.54 -10.40 -1.55
N ASP A 17 4.37 -9.36 -2.37
CA ASP A 17 5.18 -9.12 -3.56
C ASP A 17 5.56 -7.64 -3.73
N PRO A 18 6.67 -7.21 -3.11
CA PRO A 18 7.19 -5.86 -3.27
C PRO A 18 7.66 -5.54 -4.70
N SER A 19 8.02 -6.56 -5.50
CA SER A 19 8.47 -6.36 -6.89
C SER A 19 7.29 -5.97 -7.77
N TYR A 20 6.17 -6.66 -7.61
CA TYR A 20 4.90 -6.30 -8.24
C TYR A 20 4.47 -4.87 -7.88
N ALA A 21 4.56 -4.48 -6.61
CA ALA A 21 4.23 -3.13 -6.17
C ALA A 21 5.11 -2.07 -6.85
N ALA A 22 6.41 -2.35 -7.04
CA ALA A 22 7.34 -1.45 -7.73
C ALA A 22 7.04 -1.35 -9.24
N GLU A 23 6.71 -2.47 -9.89
CA GLU A 23 6.31 -2.49 -11.30
C GLU A 23 5.02 -1.69 -11.53
N LEU A 24 4.01 -1.90 -10.67
CA LEU A 24 2.76 -1.15 -10.70
C LEU A 24 2.99 0.35 -10.49
N LEU A 25 3.90 0.73 -9.57
CA LEU A 25 4.27 2.12 -9.37
C LEU A 25 4.91 2.75 -10.61
N ALA A 26 5.77 2.02 -11.32
CA ALA A 26 6.38 2.49 -12.56
C ALA A 26 5.32 2.72 -13.65
N GLU A 27 4.36 1.81 -13.78
CA GLU A 27 3.29 1.90 -14.76
C GLU A 27 2.33 3.06 -14.48
N VAL A 28 1.87 3.21 -13.23
CA VAL A 28 0.99 4.33 -12.83
C VAL A 28 1.67 5.69 -13.05
N ARG A 29 2.97 5.81 -12.75
CA ARG A 29 3.74 7.02 -13.03
C ARG A 29 3.86 7.33 -14.52
N ARG A 30 3.92 6.30 -15.36
CA ARG A 30 3.97 6.45 -16.82
C ARG A 30 2.62 6.89 -17.39
N ASN A 31 1.51 6.35 -16.86
CA ASN A 31 0.17 6.69 -17.29
C ASN A 31 -0.26 8.08 -16.81
N GLY A 32 0.35 8.59 -15.74
CA GLY A 32 0.24 9.99 -15.33
C GLY A 32 -1.06 10.32 -14.61
N ASP A 33 -1.78 9.32 -14.09
CA ASP A 33 -2.97 9.55 -13.28
C ASP A 33 -2.58 9.89 -11.83
N PRO A 34 -2.80 11.14 -11.37
CA PRO A 34 -2.42 11.56 -10.03
C PRO A 34 -3.30 10.93 -8.94
N ALA A 35 -4.54 10.53 -9.23
CA ALA A 35 -5.44 9.91 -8.27
C ALA A 35 -5.02 8.45 -8.00
N GLU A 36 -4.70 7.69 -9.05
CA GLU A 36 -4.19 6.33 -8.92
C GLU A 36 -2.84 6.32 -8.19
N LEU A 37 -1.94 7.26 -8.51
CA LEU A 37 -0.64 7.37 -7.82
C LEU A 37 -0.81 7.66 -6.32
N ALA A 38 -1.74 8.56 -5.95
CA ALA A 38 -1.99 8.89 -4.55
C ALA A 38 -2.55 7.71 -3.75
N ILE A 39 -3.41 6.90 -4.37
CA ILE A 39 -3.96 5.68 -3.76
C ILE A 39 -2.85 4.64 -3.59
N LEU A 40 -2.07 4.38 -4.64
CA LEU A 40 -0.99 3.39 -4.61
C LEU A 40 0.05 3.73 -3.53
N LEU A 41 0.50 4.99 -3.47
CA LEU A 41 1.45 5.43 -2.44
C LEU A 41 0.88 5.29 -1.03
N ARG A 42 -0.43 5.54 -0.84
CA ARG A 42 -1.08 5.32 0.46
C ARG A 42 -1.09 3.85 0.86
N LEU A 43 -1.43 2.95 -0.07
CA LEU A 43 -1.45 1.51 0.19
C LEU A 43 -0.05 1.00 0.54
N MET A 44 0.98 1.43 -0.19
CA MET A 44 2.37 1.09 0.11
C MET A 44 2.85 1.67 1.46
N ALA A 45 2.38 2.86 1.85
CA ALA A 45 2.75 3.51 3.12
C ALA A 45 1.97 2.99 4.34
N THR A 46 0.81 2.36 4.12
CA THR A 46 0.01 1.77 5.20
C THR A 46 0.81 0.69 5.97
N ASP A 47 1.83 0.12 5.33
CA ASP A 47 2.79 -0.77 5.96
C ASP A 47 3.51 -0.16 7.18
N SER A 48 3.87 1.12 7.11
CA SER A 48 4.61 1.81 8.17
C SER A 48 3.77 2.16 9.40
N VAL A 49 2.44 2.24 9.28
CA VAL A 49 1.57 2.68 10.39
C VAL A 49 1.12 1.51 11.27
N ASP A 50 1.02 0.30 10.71
CA ASP A 50 0.74 -0.92 11.48
C ASP A 50 1.98 -1.52 12.13
N ALA A 51 3.17 -1.40 11.52
CA ALA A 51 4.43 -1.83 12.15
C ALA A 51 4.71 -1.07 13.45
N VAL A 52 4.52 0.26 13.45
CA VAL A 52 4.75 1.13 14.61
C VAL A 52 3.74 0.88 15.75
N ARG A 53 2.56 0.29 15.48
CA ARG A 53 1.56 0.01 16.53
C ARG A 53 1.88 -1.26 17.33
N LEU A 54 2.69 -2.17 16.81
CA LEU A 54 2.99 -3.44 17.48
C LEU A 54 4.17 -3.35 18.48
N GLU A 55 4.95 -2.27 18.41
CA GLU A 55 6.15 -2.05 19.25
C GLU A 55 5.87 -1.30 20.56
N ASP A 56 4.69 -0.68 20.73
CA ASP A 56 4.32 0.10 21.92
C ASP A 56 3.51 -0.70 22.99
N ALA A 57 3.43 -2.04 22.89
CA ALA A 57 2.57 -2.86 23.75
C ALA A 57 3.29 -3.83 24.71
N ASP A 58 4.59 -3.65 24.97
CA ASP A 58 5.31 -4.41 26.01
C ASP A 58 6.37 -3.52 26.70
N THR A 59 5.99 -2.89 27.81
CA THR A 59 6.90 -2.30 28.82
C THR A 59 6.27 -2.42 30.20
#